data_AF-A0AAW8NWZ4-F1
#
_entry.id   AF-A0AAW8NWZ4-F1
#
_cell.length_a   1.000
_cell.length_b   1.000
_cell.length_c   1.000
_cell.angle_alpha   90.00
_cell.angle_beta   90.00
_cell.angle_gamma   90.00
#
_symmetry.space_group_name_H-M   'P 1'
#
loop_
_entity.id
_entity.type
_entity.pdbx_description
1 polymer ?
#
loop_
_entity_poly.entity_id
_entity_poly.type
_entity_poly.pdbx_seq_one_letter_code
_entity_poly.pdbx_strand_id
1 'polypeptide(L)'
;MSKFQLPKAINDTQRVFAELCEKGGGIKGGPARTKVLELIIDSGKSLNKFAYAEMEQALKDNPIANPWHVCFAVGLCWGHLAVLSPDFIKAAVSFLETGSMSSLHSASGFHYERGPDPISQSLRGGRMLFDKVVLPKTLPETLKGVGRAQERWLTPIISPERPKYIGSWNATAMFMTALFAQPSLAATLVTQEVMLPPGGPIHAGLSLLHKTHVLAKAPDGSELDDAAFEPGSIYANTALMAELLKGTSGSNLVEIHSGLYMLGTRFAGSDKWF
;
A
#
# COMPACT_ATOMS: atom_id res chain seq x y z
N MET A 1 -30.49 -12.07 -14.44
CA MET A 1 -29.42 -11.26 -13.83
C MET A 1 -28.27 -11.23 -14.81
N SER A 2 -27.77 -10.07 -15.22
CA SER A 2 -26.60 -10.03 -16.10
C SER A 2 -25.40 -10.60 -15.34
N LYS A 3 -24.66 -11.50 -15.97
CA LYS A 3 -23.46 -12.10 -15.41
C LYS A 3 -22.43 -10.98 -15.26
N PHE A 4 -22.02 -10.66 -14.04
CA PHE A 4 -20.96 -9.66 -13.81
C PHE A 4 -19.74 -10.04 -14.66
N GLN A 5 -19.29 -9.14 -15.52
CA GLN A 5 -18.14 -9.37 -16.37
C GLN A 5 -16.89 -8.83 -15.68
N LEU A 6 -15.88 -9.70 -15.55
CA LEU A 6 -14.60 -9.30 -14.99
C LEU A 6 -13.87 -8.35 -15.95
N PRO A 7 -13.07 -7.40 -15.43
CA PRO A 7 -12.14 -6.63 -16.25
C PRO A 7 -11.19 -7.55 -17.02
N LYS A 8 -10.64 -7.05 -18.14
CA LYS A 8 -9.60 -7.77 -18.89
C LYS A 8 -8.38 -7.97 -17.98
N ALA A 9 -7.97 -9.22 -17.80
CA ALA A 9 -6.79 -9.57 -17.01
C ALA A 9 -5.51 -9.06 -17.68
N ILE A 10 -4.64 -8.46 -16.88
CA ILE A 10 -3.35 -7.91 -17.30
C ILE A 10 -2.15 -8.58 -16.63
N ASN A 11 -2.36 -9.48 -15.67
CA ASN A 11 -1.33 -10.28 -15.01
C ASN A 11 -1.86 -11.68 -14.66
N ASP A 12 -0.97 -12.58 -14.26
CA ASP A 12 -1.34 -13.98 -13.95
C ASP A 12 -2.31 -14.10 -12.78
N THR A 13 -2.20 -13.23 -11.77
CA THR A 13 -3.13 -13.23 -10.63
C THR A 13 -4.56 -13.00 -11.11
N GLN A 14 -4.77 -12.03 -12.00
CA GLN A 14 -6.09 -11.73 -12.57
C GLN A 14 -6.58 -12.82 -13.52
N ARG A 15 -5.69 -13.45 -14.29
CA ARG A 15 -6.03 -14.57 -15.18
C ARG A 15 -6.52 -15.78 -14.38
N VAL A 16 -5.75 -16.21 -13.38
CA VAL A 16 -6.12 -17.34 -12.51
C VAL A 16 -7.40 -17.02 -11.74
N PHE A 17 -7.57 -15.79 -11.25
CA PHE A 17 -8.82 -15.38 -10.59
C PHE A 17 -10.03 -15.47 -11.53
N ALA A 18 -9.89 -15.05 -12.80
CA ALA A 18 -10.94 -15.17 -13.79
C ALA A 18 -11.33 -16.64 -14.03
N GLU A 19 -10.34 -17.54 -14.18
CA GLU A 19 -10.60 -18.98 -14.30
C GLU A 19 -11.32 -19.55 -13.08
N LEU A 20 -10.93 -19.13 -11.87
CA LEU A 20 -11.63 -19.55 -10.64
C LEU A 20 -13.08 -19.08 -10.64
N CYS A 21 -13.35 -17.86 -11.10
CA CYS A 21 -14.71 -17.33 -11.21
C CYS A 21 -15.55 -18.10 -12.24
N GLU A 22 -14.95 -18.51 -13.36
CA GLU A 22 -15.62 -19.34 -14.38
C GLU A 22 -15.94 -20.75 -13.85
N LYS A 23 -15.03 -21.35 -13.09
CA LYS A 23 -15.22 -22.67 -12.45
C LYS A 23 -16.26 -22.62 -11.31
N GLY A 24 -16.43 -21.48 -10.66
CA GLY A 24 -17.36 -21.31 -9.55
C GLY A 24 -16.96 -22.09 -8.29
N GLY A 25 -17.94 -22.71 -7.62
CA GLY A 25 -17.71 -23.53 -6.42
C GLY A 25 -17.88 -22.80 -5.08
N GLY A 26 -18.26 -21.53 -5.09
CA GLY A 26 -18.65 -20.75 -3.91
C GLY A 26 -20.15 -20.86 -3.61
N ILE A 27 -20.50 -20.69 -2.33
CA ILE A 27 -21.88 -20.86 -1.81
C ILE A 27 -22.91 -19.95 -2.52
N LYS A 28 -22.49 -18.78 -3.00
CA LYS A 28 -23.36 -17.80 -3.68
C LYS A 28 -23.11 -17.72 -5.20
N GLY A 29 -22.53 -18.75 -5.80
CA GLY A 29 -22.25 -18.79 -7.24
C GLY A 29 -20.96 -18.07 -7.68
N GLY A 30 -20.11 -17.66 -6.73
CA GLY A 30 -18.75 -17.17 -6.97
C GLY A 30 -17.69 -18.27 -6.98
N PRO A 31 -16.40 -17.93 -7.09
CA PRO A 31 -15.30 -18.88 -6.92
C PRO A 31 -15.26 -19.44 -5.49
N ALA A 32 -14.66 -20.62 -5.31
CA ALA A 32 -14.37 -21.18 -3.99
C ALA A 32 -13.44 -20.24 -3.19
N ARG A 33 -13.90 -19.75 -2.03
CA ARG A 33 -13.16 -18.78 -1.19
C ARG A 33 -11.74 -19.24 -0.87
N THR A 34 -11.57 -20.52 -0.52
CA THR A 34 -10.25 -21.08 -0.18
C THR A 34 -9.25 -20.95 -1.33
N LYS A 35 -9.67 -21.24 -2.56
CA LYS A 35 -8.82 -21.13 -3.76
C LYS A 35 -8.46 -19.69 -4.10
N VAL A 36 -9.39 -18.76 -3.91
CA VAL A 36 -9.09 -17.33 -4.07
C VAL A 36 -8.09 -16.84 -3.02
N LEU A 37 -8.21 -17.31 -1.77
CA LEU A 37 -7.27 -16.94 -0.71
C LEU A 37 -5.88 -17.51 -0.94
N GLU A 38 -5.78 -18.77 -1.36
CA GLU A 38 -4.51 -19.39 -1.78
C GLU A 38 -3.83 -18.51 -2.86
N LEU A 39 -4.56 -18.13 -3.91
CA LEU A 39 -4.07 -17.24 -4.97
C LEU A 39 -3.59 -15.88 -4.43
N ILE A 40 -4.40 -15.18 -3.63
CA ILE A 40 -4.04 -13.87 -3.07
C ILE A 40 -2.76 -13.98 -2.24
N ILE A 41 -2.66 -15.00 -1.38
CA ILE A 41 -1.50 -15.20 -0.52
C ILE A 41 -0.25 -15.48 -1.35
N ASP A 42 -0.34 -16.36 -2.34
CA ASP A 42 0.81 -16.74 -3.16
C ASP A 42 1.31 -15.58 -4.02
N SER A 43 0.39 -14.82 -4.64
CA SER A 43 0.73 -13.59 -5.36
C SER A 43 1.33 -12.54 -4.43
N GLY A 44 0.79 -12.39 -3.22
CA GLY A 44 1.30 -11.47 -2.21
C GLY A 44 2.71 -11.82 -1.74
N LYS A 45 2.97 -13.10 -1.46
CA LYS A 45 4.31 -13.60 -1.12
C LYS A 45 5.32 -13.34 -2.23
N SER A 46 4.93 -13.58 -3.48
CA SER A 46 5.80 -13.33 -4.63
C SER A 46 6.12 -11.86 -4.79
N LEU A 47 5.13 -10.96 -4.70
CA LEU A 47 5.35 -9.52 -4.77
C LEU A 47 6.20 -9.01 -3.59
N ASN A 48 5.97 -9.52 -2.38
CA ASN A 48 6.70 -9.10 -1.18
C ASN A 48 8.20 -9.40 -1.24
N LYS A 49 8.64 -10.42 -2.00
CA LYS A 49 10.08 -10.67 -2.21
C LYS A 49 10.78 -9.46 -2.83
N PHE A 50 10.14 -8.82 -3.81
CA PHE A 50 10.65 -7.60 -4.44
C PHE A 50 10.60 -6.43 -3.45
N ALA A 51 9.47 -6.27 -2.75
CA ALA A 51 9.30 -5.21 -1.77
C ALA A 51 10.36 -5.23 -0.65
N TYR A 52 10.68 -6.42 -0.13
CA TYR A 52 11.72 -6.61 0.88
C TYR A 52 13.10 -6.23 0.34
N ALA A 53 13.45 -6.71 -0.87
CA ALA A 53 14.75 -6.42 -1.49
C ALA A 53 14.91 -4.92 -1.82
N GLU A 54 13.87 -4.28 -2.33
CA GLU A 54 13.86 -2.85 -2.64
C GLU A 54 14.03 -2.00 -1.38
N MET A 55 13.33 -2.35 -0.30
CA MET A 55 13.42 -1.61 0.96
C MET A 55 14.77 -1.82 1.65
N GLU A 56 15.30 -3.05 1.63
CA GLU A 56 16.65 -3.35 2.13
C GLU A 56 17.70 -2.50 1.38
N GLN A 57 17.64 -2.48 0.05
CA GLN A 57 18.56 -1.72 -0.78
C GLN A 57 18.41 -0.20 -0.53
N ALA A 58 17.18 0.32 -0.42
CA ALA A 58 16.93 1.73 -0.16
C ALA A 58 17.51 2.20 1.19
N LEU A 59 17.41 1.40 2.24
CA LEU A 59 18.03 1.71 3.55
C LEU A 59 19.56 1.61 3.48
N LYS A 60 20.08 0.60 2.77
CA LYS A 60 21.53 0.41 2.59
C LYS A 60 22.18 1.59 1.84
N ASP A 61 21.50 2.13 0.83
CA ASP A 61 22.00 3.27 0.06
C ASP A 61 21.87 4.61 0.81
N ASN A 62 21.11 4.65 1.91
CA ASN A 62 20.86 5.84 2.72
C ASN A 62 21.13 5.59 4.22
N PRO A 63 22.35 5.12 4.61
CA PRO A 63 22.60 4.57 5.95
C PRO A 63 22.60 5.61 7.07
N ILE A 64 22.74 6.89 6.74
CA ILE A 64 22.75 8.02 7.68
C ILE A 64 21.44 8.80 7.68
N ALA A 65 20.51 8.49 6.78
CA ALA A 65 19.25 9.19 6.65
C ALA A 65 18.29 8.79 7.78
N ASN A 66 17.31 9.64 8.06
CA ASN A 66 16.17 9.23 8.88
C ASN A 66 15.41 8.09 8.17
N PRO A 67 15.25 6.89 8.77
CA PRO A 67 14.63 5.75 8.09
C PRO A 67 13.17 6.01 7.73
N TRP A 68 12.45 6.86 8.45
CA TRP A 68 11.07 7.22 8.11
C TRP A 68 10.99 8.05 6.82
N HIS A 69 11.99 8.88 6.53
CA HIS A 69 12.05 9.62 5.27
C HIS A 69 12.28 8.66 4.09
N VAL A 70 13.14 7.65 4.28
CA VAL A 70 13.36 6.59 3.28
C VAL A 70 12.06 5.81 3.06
N CYS A 71 11.41 5.33 4.12
CA CYS A 71 10.14 4.62 4.04
C CYS A 71 9.04 5.45 3.36
N PHE A 72 8.95 6.75 3.66
CA PHE A 72 7.99 7.65 3.02
C PHE A 72 8.27 7.78 1.52
N ALA A 73 9.52 8.00 1.12
CA ALA A 73 9.93 8.10 -0.28
C ALA A 73 9.63 6.80 -1.05
N VAL A 74 10.01 5.64 -0.52
CA VAL A 74 9.69 4.33 -1.12
C VAL A 74 8.16 4.14 -1.23
N GLY A 75 7.40 4.60 -0.25
CA GLY A 75 5.94 4.54 -0.25
C GLY A 75 5.30 5.32 -1.41
N LEU A 76 5.90 6.45 -1.83
CA LEU A 76 5.47 7.19 -3.01
C LEU A 76 5.72 6.40 -4.31
N CYS A 77 6.81 5.64 -4.38
CA CYS A 77 7.10 4.78 -5.52
C CYS A 77 6.10 3.63 -5.64
N TRP A 78 5.81 2.95 -4.53
CA TRP A 78 4.83 1.87 -4.49
C TRP A 78 3.40 2.34 -4.80
N GLY A 79 3.10 3.62 -4.56
CA GLY A 79 1.85 4.27 -4.99
C GLY A 79 1.84 4.68 -6.46
N HIS A 80 2.88 4.37 -7.23
CA HIS A 80 3.06 4.79 -8.63
C HIS A 80 3.05 6.32 -8.81
N LEU A 81 3.41 7.09 -7.79
CA LEU A 81 3.59 8.54 -7.91
C LEU A 81 4.97 8.88 -8.49
N ALA A 82 5.99 8.10 -8.14
CA ALA A 82 7.37 8.32 -8.56
C ALA A 82 8.02 7.03 -9.05
N VAL A 83 8.95 7.14 -9.99
CA VAL A 83 9.81 6.04 -10.40
C VAL A 83 10.70 5.63 -9.22
N LEU A 84 10.73 4.34 -8.89
CA LEU A 84 11.68 3.83 -7.91
C LEU A 84 13.10 3.89 -8.48
N SER A 85 13.92 4.80 -7.97
CA SER A 85 15.33 4.91 -8.30
C SER A 85 16.14 5.40 -7.10
N PRO A 86 17.44 5.06 -7.00
CA PRO A 86 18.29 5.58 -5.93
C PRO A 86 18.33 7.11 -5.90
N ASP A 87 18.35 7.75 -7.06
CA ASP A 87 18.40 9.21 -7.18
C ASP A 87 17.10 9.88 -6.71
N PHE A 88 15.94 9.27 -6.98
CA PHE A 88 14.67 9.76 -6.45
C PHE A 88 14.65 9.69 -4.92
N ILE A 89 14.99 8.52 -4.36
CA ILE A 89 14.99 8.32 -2.89
C ILE A 89 15.92 9.33 -2.23
N LYS A 90 17.14 9.50 -2.76
CA LYS A 90 18.12 10.47 -2.24
C LYS A 90 17.60 11.91 -2.30
N ALA A 91 17.02 12.33 -3.43
CA ALA A 91 16.47 13.68 -3.59
C ALA A 91 15.27 13.92 -2.67
N ALA A 92 14.37 12.94 -2.54
CA ALA A 92 13.21 13.01 -1.67
C ALA A 92 13.62 13.10 -0.20
N VAL A 93 14.53 12.23 0.27
CA VAL A 93 15.10 12.26 1.62
C VAL A 93 15.76 13.60 1.91
N SER A 94 16.62 14.09 1.00
CA SER A 94 17.26 15.41 1.13
C SER A 94 16.25 16.53 1.30
N PHE A 95 15.15 16.53 0.53
CA PHE A 95 14.08 17.50 0.71
C PHE A 95 13.37 17.35 2.07
N LEU A 96 13.01 16.13 2.46
CA LEU A 96 12.35 15.87 3.74
C LEU A 96 13.22 16.28 4.93
N GLU A 97 14.55 16.23 4.83
CA GLU A 97 15.49 16.66 5.87
C GLU A 97 15.76 18.17 5.85
N THR A 98 15.94 18.77 4.69
CA THR A 98 16.44 20.16 4.57
C THR A 98 15.41 21.20 4.14
N GLY A 99 14.32 20.78 3.51
CA GLY A 99 13.36 21.67 2.84
C GLY A 99 13.90 22.29 1.55
N SER A 100 15.05 21.81 1.04
CA SER A 100 15.71 22.37 -0.14
C SER A 100 14.84 22.30 -1.39
N MET A 101 14.53 23.47 -1.95
CA MET A 101 13.76 23.57 -3.19
C MET A 101 14.44 22.92 -4.40
N SER A 102 15.78 22.88 -4.43
CA SER A 102 16.50 22.15 -5.50
C SER A 102 16.28 20.65 -5.39
N SER A 103 16.34 20.09 -4.17
CA SER A 103 16.03 18.68 -3.93
C SER A 103 14.58 18.33 -4.28
N LEU A 104 13.62 19.22 -3.95
CA LEU A 104 12.23 19.05 -4.35
C LEU A 104 12.07 19.02 -5.88
N HIS A 105 12.74 19.95 -6.57
CA HIS A 105 12.72 20.00 -8.03
C HIS A 105 13.31 18.72 -8.64
N SER A 106 14.47 18.28 -8.16
CA SER A 106 15.09 17.01 -8.58
C SER A 106 14.18 15.81 -8.35
N ALA A 107 13.62 15.66 -7.14
CA ALA A 107 12.74 14.55 -6.81
C ALA A 107 11.46 14.54 -7.68
N SER A 108 10.91 15.73 -7.96
CA SER A 108 9.70 15.86 -8.79
C SER A 108 9.94 15.46 -10.24
N GLY A 109 11.19 15.45 -10.72
CA GLY A 109 11.55 15.01 -12.08
C GLY A 109 11.40 13.50 -12.33
N PHE A 110 11.20 12.69 -11.30
CA PHE A 110 11.02 11.24 -11.41
C PHE A 110 9.54 10.83 -11.56
N HIS A 111 8.72 11.69 -12.14
CA HIS A 111 7.29 11.45 -12.28
C HIS A 111 6.95 10.49 -13.43
N TYR A 112 5.81 9.82 -13.30
CA TYR A 112 5.16 9.10 -14.40
C TYR A 112 4.26 10.05 -15.21
N GLU A 113 3.20 9.51 -15.81
CA GLU A 113 2.27 10.22 -16.71
C GLU A 113 1.48 11.35 -16.01
N ARG A 114 1.35 11.32 -14.67
CA ARG A 114 0.62 12.34 -13.88
C ARG A 114 1.40 13.66 -13.69
N GLY A 115 2.64 13.75 -14.18
CA GLY A 115 3.47 14.95 -14.05
C GLY A 115 4.09 15.15 -12.66
N PRO A 116 4.88 16.23 -12.47
CA PRO A 116 5.69 16.46 -11.26
C PRO A 116 4.88 16.89 -10.04
N ASP A 117 3.71 17.48 -10.22
CA ASP A 117 2.94 18.13 -9.15
C ASP A 117 2.56 17.20 -8.00
N PRO A 118 2.05 15.97 -8.24
CA PRO A 118 1.71 15.05 -7.16
C PRO A 118 2.90 14.69 -6.27
N ILE A 119 4.10 14.52 -6.85
CA ILE A 119 5.32 14.26 -6.07
C ILE A 119 5.65 15.48 -5.20
N SER A 120 5.71 16.67 -5.82
CA SER A 120 6.02 17.92 -5.12
C SER A 120 5.07 18.16 -3.94
N GLN A 121 3.77 17.98 -4.17
CA GLN A 121 2.73 18.17 -3.18
C GLN A 121 2.77 17.11 -2.06
N SER A 122 3.01 15.85 -2.40
CA SER A 122 3.14 14.75 -1.42
C SER A 122 4.36 14.96 -0.54
N LEU A 123 5.49 15.35 -1.12
CA LEU A 123 6.72 15.63 -0.37
C LEU A 123 6.54 16.85 0.55
N ARG A 124 5.95 17.94 0.06
CA ARG A 124 5.64 19.12 0.91
C ARG A 124 4.73 18.75 2.07
N GLY A 125 3.67 17.96 1.80
CA GLY A 125 2.77 17.47 2.83
C GLY A 125 3.48 16.57 3.84
N GLY A 126 4.33 15.65 3.37
CA GLY A 126 5.17 14.81 4.21
C GLY A 126 6.09 15.63 5.11
N ARG A 127 6.78 16.63 4.56
CA ARG A 127 7.63 17.53 5.34
C ARG A 127 6.85 18.26 6.44
N MET A 128 5.70 18.84 6.10
CA MET A 128 4.82 19.49 7.07
C MET A 128 4.43 18.54 8.22
N LEU A 129 4.22 17.26 7.92
CA LEU A 129 3.90 16.25 8.93
C LEU A 129 5.12 15.88 9.78
N PHE A 130 6.29 15.69 9.17
CA PHE A 130 7.54 15.43 9.91
C PHE A 130 7.95 16.59 10.82
N ASP A 131 7.64 17.83 10.44
CA ASP A 131 7.87 19.00 11.30
C ASP A 131 6.90 19.04 12.52
N LYS A 132 5.72 18.41 12.41
CA LYS A 132 4.68 18.37 13.46
C LYS A 132 4.74 17.11 14.32
N VAL A 133 5.18 15.98 13.78
CA VAL A 133 5.08 14.65 14.40
C VAL A 133 6.45 14.10 14.72
N VAL A 134 6.71 13.85 16.00
CA VAL A 134 7.93 13.18 16.45
C VAL A 134 7.76 11.67 16.40
N LEU A 135 8.37 11.05 15.39
CA LEU A 135 8.51 9.60 15.26
C LEU A 135 9.79 9.10 15.98
N PRO A 136 9.87 7.81 16.35
CA PRO A 136 11.09 7.22 16.90
C PRO A 136 12.28 7.39 15.94
N LYS A 137 13.50 7.53 16.46
CA LYS A 137 14.71 7.71 15.63
C LYS A 137 15.03 6.51 14.73
N THR A 138 14.59 5.32 15.14
CA THR A 138 14.75 4.05 14.42
C THR A 138 13.39 3.42 14.16
N LEU A 139 13.33 2.48 13.21
CA LEU A 139 12.11 1.70 13.01
C LEU A 139 11.86 0.81 14.25
N PRO A 140 10.64 0.79 14.81
CA PRO A 140 10.32 -0.07 15.93
C PRO A 140 10.34 -1.56 15.55
N GLU A 141 10.86 -2.39 16.45
CA GLU A 141 10.99 -3.84 16.28
C GLU A 141 9.72 -4.63 16.69
N THR A 142 8.63 -3.93 17.04
CA THR A 142 7.36 -4.56 17.44
C THR A 142 6.20 -3.91 16.71
N LEU A 143 5.15 -4.69 16.39
CA LEU A 143 3.96 -4.18 15.70
C LEU A 143 3.29 -3.07 16.49
N LYS A 144 3.22 -3.21 17.83
CA LYS A 144 2.70 -2.17 18.72
C LYS A 144 3.52 -0.88 18.67
N GLY A 145 4.83 -0.99 18.50
CA GLY A 145 5.71 0.16 18.29
C GLY A 145 5.41 0.87 16.98
N VAL A 146 5.26 0.11 15.88
CA VAL A 146 4.87 0.64 14.56
C VAL A 146 3.48 1.27 14.61
N GLY A 147 2.50 0.60 15.21
CA GLY A 147 1.13 1.08 15.37
C GLY A 147 1.06 2.41 16.14
N ARG A 148 1.82 2.54 17.24
CA ARG A 148 1.93 3.82 17.98
C ARG A 148 2.56 4.93 17.15
N ALA A 149 3.56 4.63 16.33
CA ALA A 149 4.15 5.59 15.41
C ALA A 149 3.11 6.04 14.36
N GLN A 150 2.32 5.10 13.84
CA GLN A 150 1.25 5.37 12.89
C GLN A 150 0.11 6.21 13.48
N GLU A 151 -0.32 5.92 14.70
CA GLU A 151 -1.37 6.69 15.37
C GLU A 151 -0.97 8.18 15.52
N ARG A 152 0.28 8.44 15.94
CA ARG A 152 0.84 9.80 16.03
C ARG A 152 0.88 10.48 14.67
N TRP A 153 1.28 9.76 13.62
CA TRP A 153 1.33 10.26 12.25
C TRP A 153 -0.06 10.59 11.68
N LEU A 154 -1.05 9.74 11.94
CA LEU A 154 -2.42 9.92 11.46
C LEU A 154 -3.16 11.04 12.18
N THR A 155 -2.81 11.36 13.43
CA THR A 155 -3.47 12.40 14.25
C THR A 155 -3.65 13.75 13.52
N PRO A 156 -2.60 14.40 12.98
CA PRO A 156 -2.79 15.64 12.21
C PRO A 156 -3.48 15.43 10.86
N ILE A 157 -3.44 14.22 10.28
CA ILE A 157 -4.04 13.91 8.97
C ILE A 157 -5.56 13.79 9.07
N ILE A 158 -6.08 13.25 10.17
CA ILE A 158 -7.52 13.17 10.43
C ILE A 158 -8.12 14.48 10.96
N SER A 159 -7.28 15.49 11.17
CA SER A 159 -7.69 16.81 11.65
C SER A 159 -8.00 17.78 10.51
N PRO A 160 -8.67 18.91 10.78
CA PRO A 160 -8.84 20.00 9.80
C PRO A 160 -7.52 20.59 9.29
N GLU A 161 -6.40 20.37 9.98
CA GLU A 161 -5.06 20.83 9.58
C GLU A 161 -4.35 19.89 8.60
N ARG A 162 -5.06 18.90 8.05
CA ARG A 162 -4.53 17.95 7.08
C ARG A 162 -3.85 18.67 5.91
N PRO A 163 -2.61 18.32 5.54
CA PRO A 163 -2.04 18.78 4.28
C PRO A 163 -2.88 18.26 3.11
N LYS A 164 -3.27 19.17 2.20
CA LYS A 164 -4.28 18.90 1.16
C LYS A 164 -4.02 17.64 0.31
N TYR A 165 -2.76 17.27 0.09
CA TYR A 165 -2.34 16.17 -0.80
C TYR A 165 -1.89 14.89 -0.08
N ILE A 166 -2.23 14.76 1.20
CA ILE A 166 -2.04 13.50 1.94
C ILE A 166 -3.38 12.74 1.93
N GLY A 167 -3.57 11.90 0.92
CA GLY A 167 -4.67 10.92 0.85
C GLY A 167 -4.32 9.62 1.56
N SER A 168 -5.26 8.65 1.57
CA SER A 168 -5.13 7.39 2.31
C SER A 168 -3.86 6.59 2.00
N TRP A 169 -3.40 6.57 0.75
CA TRP A 169 -2.14 5.91 0.40
C TRP A 169 -0.94 6.57 1.08
N ASN A 170 -0.73 7.87 0.83
CA ASN A 170 0.39 8.62 1.39
C ASN A 170 0.35 8.69 2.93
N ALA A 171 -0.84 8.59 3.53
CA ALA A 171 -1.02 8.54 4.98
C ALA A 171 -0.49 7.24 5.61
N THR A 172 -0.45 6.13 4.87
CA THR A 172 -0.21 4.78 5.43
C THR A 172 0.95 4.01 4.79
N ALA A 173 1.34 4.33 3.54
CA ALA A 173 2.34 3.57 2.79
C ALA A 173 3.72 3.55 3.47
N MET A 174 4.09 4.62 4.18
CA MET A 174 5.32 4.67 4.97
C MET A 174 5.41 3.54 6.01
N PHE A 175 4.29 3.11 6.59
CA PHE A 175 4.28 2.06 7.60
C PHE A 175 4.33 0.67 6.97
N MET A 176 3.73 0.51 5.79
CA MET A 176 3.89 -0.70 4.99
C MET A 176 5.34 -0.89 4.57
N THR A 177 6.02 0.17 4.10
CA THR A 177 7.44 0.09 3.74
C THR A 177 8.34 -0.09 4.96
N ALA A 178 7.98 0.45 6.13
CA ALA A 178 8.66 0.13 7.39
C ALA A 178 8.52 -1.35 7.80
N LEU A 179 7.42 -2.01 7.43
CA LEU A 179 7.26 -3.46 7.58
C LEU A 179 8.07 -4.23 6.53
N PHE A 180 8.14 -3.75 5.29
CA PHE A 180 9.01 -4.35 4.27
C PHE A 180 10.49 -4.34 4.67
N ALA A 181 10.93 -3.33 5.42
CA ALA A 181 12.27 -3.27 6.00
C ALA A 181 12.52 -4.33 7.09
N GLN A 182 11.47 -4.96 7.61
CA GLN A 182 11.53 -5.92 8.72
C GLN A 182 10.68 -7.16 8.41
N PRO A 183 11.07 -8.03 7.46
CA PRO A 183 10.24 -9.14 6.99
C PRO A 183 9.76 -10.09 8.10
N SER A 184 10.61 -10.35 9.10
CA SER A 184 10.25 -11.17 10.26
C SER A 184 9.15 -10.53 11.10
N LEU A 185 9.15 -9.19 11.25
CA LEU A 185 8.10 -8.47 11.94
C LEU A 185 6.81 -8.43 11.10
N ALA A 186 6.92 -8.15 9.80
CA ALA A 186 5.80 -8.16 8.86
C ALA A 186 5.04 -9.50 8.87
N ALA A 187 5.77 -10.62 8.95
CA ALA A 187 5.19 -11.96 9.04
C ALA A 187 4.29 -12.17 10.26
N THR A 188 4.43 -11.36 11.31
CA THR A 188 3.61 -11.43 12.53
C THR A 188 2.34 -10.57 12.47
N LEU A 189 2.17 -9.74 11.44
CA LEU A 189 1.01 -8.84 11.31
C LEU A 189 -0.24 -9.61 10.89
N VAL A 190 -0.90 -10.23 11.86
CA VAL A 190 -2.16 -10.98 11.68
C VAL A 190 -3.38 -10.23 12.23
N THR A 191 -3.16 -9.06 12.82
CA THR A 191 -4.19 -8.17 13.39
C THR A 191 -4.06 -6.78 12.80
N GLN A 192 -5.05 -5.94 13.07
CA GLN A 192 -5.10 -4.55 12.61
C GLN A 192 -4.26 -3.62 13.52
N GLU A 193 -3.09 -4.06 13.97
CA GLU A 193 -2.20 -3.21 14.80
C GLU A 193 -1.57 -2.09 13.95
N VAL A 194 -1.38 -2.35 12.65
CA VAL A 194 -0.88 -1.40 11.66
C VAL A 194 -1.86 -1.35 10.48
N MET A 195 -2.33 -0.17 10.14
CA MET A 195 -3.19 0.08 8.97
C MET A 195 -2.36 0.06 7.69
N LEU A 196 -2.84 -0.65 6.67
CA LEU A 196 -2.19 -0.72 5.37
C LEU A 196 -2.92 0.17 4.35
N PRO A 197 -2.24 0.62 3.27
CA PRO A 197 -2.84 1.46 2.25
C PRO A 197 -4.10 0.84 1.63
N PRO A 198 -5.29 1.48 1.72
CA PRO A 198 -6.51 0.91 1.17
C PRO A 198 -6.80 1.33 -0.28
N GLY A 199 -6.03 2.29 -0.82
CA GLY A 199 -6.35 2.98 -2.07
C GLY A 199 -6.04 2.21 -3.35
N GLY A 200 -6.57 2.73 -4.47
CA GLY A 200 -6.23 2.28 -5.82
C GLY A 200 -6.42 0.76 -6.01
N PRO A 201 -5.34 0.01 -6.33
CA PRO A 201 -5.41 -1.44 -6.55
C PRO A 201 -6.04 -2.24 -5.42
N ILE A 202 -5.89 -1.81 -4.16
CA ILE A 202 -6.42 -2.55 -3.01
C ILE A 202 -7.94 -2.43 -2.95
N HIS A 203 -8.48 -1.22 -3.11
CA HIS A 203 -9.91 -0.98 -3.22
C HIS A 203 -10.52 -1.74 -4.39
N ALA A 204 -9.85 -1.71 -5.56
CA ALA A 204 -10.29 -2.45 -6.73
C ALA A 204 -10.31 -3.98 -6.49
N GLY A 205 -9.27 -4.53 -5.86
CA GLY A 205 -9.19 -5.93 -5.46
C GLY A 205 -10.32 -6.33 -4.50
N LEU A 206 -10.51 -5.57 -3.42
CA LEU A 206 -11.60 -5.78 -2.45
C LEU A 206 -12.98 -5.69 -3.12
N SER A 207 -13.16 -4.75 -4.04
CA SER A 207 -14.39 -4.59 -4.83
C SER A 207 -14.67 -5.81 -5.72
N LEU A 208 -13.64 -6.38 -6.36
CA LEU A 208 -13.76 -7.61 -7.14
C LEU A 208 -14.18 -8.78 -6.24
N LEU A 209 -13.53 -8.96 -5.09
CA LEU A 209 -13.87 -10.01 -4.14
C LEU A 209 -15.30 -9.89 -3.60
N HIS A 210 -15.79 -8.67 -3.39
CA HIS A 210 -17.18 -8.46 -2.99
C HIS A 210 -18.16 -8.83 -4.12
N LYS A 211 -17.91 -8.34 -5.34
CA LYS A 211 -18.76 -8.60 -6.51
C LYS A 211 -18.83 -10.07 -6.89
N THR A 212 -17.78 -10.84 -6.60
CA THR A 212 -17.74 -12.30 -6.79
C THR A 212 -18.11 -13.08 -5.54
N HIS A 213 -18.66 -12.43 -4.51
CA HIS A 213 -19.15 -13.04 -3.27
C HIS A 213 -18.10 -13.78 -2.42
N VAL A 214 -16.83 -13.45 -2.60
CA VAL A 214 -15.73 -13.88 -1.70
C VAL A 214 -15.76 -13.07 -0.40
N LEU A 215 -16.06 -11.76 -0.51
CA LEU A 215 -16.32 -10.87 0.64
C LEU A 215 -17.80 -10.56 0.78
N ALA A 216 -18.27 -10.55 2.03
CA ALA A 216 -19.67 -10.23 2.32
C ALA A 216 -19.96 -8.73 2.20
N LYS A 217 -18.99 -7.88 2.50
CA LYS A 217 -19.11 -6.42 2.49
C LYS A 217 -18.26 -5.80 1.38
N ALA A 218 -18.73 -4.71 0.81
CA ALA A 218 -17.96 -3.87 -0.10
C ALA A 218 -16.88 -3.09 0.68
N PRO A 219 -15.76 -2.70 0.02
CA PRO A 219 -14.85 -1.71 0.59
C PRO A 219 -15.53 -0.35 0.74
N ASP A 220 -15.15 0.36 1.80
CA ASP A 220 -15.60 1.73 2.07
C ASP A 220 -14.78 2.74 1.26
N GLY A 221 -15.37 3.91 1.04
CA GLY A 221 -14.76 5.03 0.31
C GLY A 221 -14.63 4.82 -1.19
N SER A 222 -13.92 5.73 -1.84
CA SER A 222 -13.65 5.70 -3.27
C SER A 222 -12.22 5.24 -3.61
N GLU A 223 -12.00 4.81 -4.85
CA GLU A 223 -10.68 4.35 -5.33
C GLU A 223 -9.61 5.47 -5.31
N LEU A 224 -10.03 6.75 -5.41
CA LEU A 224 -9.17 7.92 -5.53
C LEU A 224 -9.46 8.92 -4.40
N ASP A 225 -8.54 8.98 -3.43
CA ASP A 225 -8.77 9.67 -2.15
C ASP A 225 -8.01 11.02 -2.04
N ASP A 226 -7.58 11.58 -3.18
CA ASP A 226 -6.70 12.76 -3.22
C ASP A 226 -7.43 14.05 -2.76
N ALA A 227 -8.74 14.19 -3.03
CA ALA A 227 -9.52 15.40 -2.70
C ALA A 227 -10.57 15.18 -1.60
N ALA A 228 -11.13 13.98 -1.49
CA ALA A 228 -12.23 13.62 -0.58
C ALA A 228 -11.79 12.58 0.46
N PHE A 229 -10.63 12.79 1.08
CA PHE A 229 -10.07 11.89 2.09
C PHE A 229 -11.11 11.49 3.15
N GLU A 230 -11.39 10.18 3.20
CA GLU A 230 -12.29 9.56 4.17
C GLU A 230 -11.49 8.71 5.17
N PRO A 231 -11.06 9.27 6.32
CA PRO A 231 -10.18 8.55 7.25
C PRO A 231 -10.76 7.23 7.77
N GLY A 232 -12.10 7.12 7.87
CA GLY A 232 -12.77 5.88 8.27
C GLY A 232 -12.53 4.71 7.30
N SER A 233 -12.34 5.01 6.01
CA SER A 233 -12.11 3.99 4.98
C SER A 233 -10.80 3.21 5.20
N ILE A 234 -9.78 3.83 5.81
CA ILE A 234 -8.52 3.17 6.15
C ILE A 234 -8.77 1.99 7.10
N TYR A 235 -9.53 2.23 8.16
CA TYR A 235 -9.82 1.23 9.18
C TYR A 235 -10.78 0.16 8.65
N ALA A 236 -11.84 0.58 7.95
CA ALA A 236 -12.83 -0.33 7.39
C ALA A 236 -12.19 -1.29 6.37
N ASN A 237 -11.36 -0.78 5.47
CA ASN A 237 -10.72 -1.60 4.43
C ASN A 237 -9.60 -2.48 5.00
N THR A 238 -8.86 -2.02 6.01
CA THR A 238 -7.93 -2.88 6.76
C THR A 238 -8.68 -4.01 7.48
N ALA A 239 -9.89 -3.75 7.97
CA ALA A 239 -10.71 -4.79 8.57
C ALA A 239 -11.19 -5.85 7.56
N LEU A 240 -11.48 -5.47 6.31
CA LEU A 240 -11.75 -6.42 5.24
C LEU A 240 -10.52 -7.27 4.89
N MET A 241 -9.32 -6.67 4.86
CA MET A 241 -8.08 -7.44 4.67
C MET A 241 -7.88 -8.46 5.81
N ALA A 242 -8.14 -8.06 7.06
CA ALA A 242 -8.07 -8.97 8.20
C ALA A 242 -9.14 -10.07 8.17
N GLU A 243 -10.31 -9.81 7.57
CA GLU A 243 -11.32 -10.85 7.33
C GLU A 243 -10.81 -11.94 6.36
N LEU A 244 -10.00 -11.57 5.36
CA LEU A 244 -9.43 -12.53 4.41
C LEU A 244 -8.42 -13.49 5.07
N LEU A 245 -7.79 -13.09 6.18
CA LEU A 245 -6.94 -13.97 6.98
C LEU A 245 -7.73 -15.07 7.72
N LYS A 246 -9.05 -14.91 7.91
CA LYS A 246 -9.85 -15.93 8.60
C LYS A 246 -9.87 -17.21 7.77
N GLY A 247 -9.39 -18.29 8.39
CA GLY A 247 -9.30 -19.61 7.76
C GLY A 247 -8.03 -19.83 6.94
N THR A 248 -7.06 -18.91 7.00
CA THR A 248 -5.71 -19.12 6.45
C THR A 248 -4.75 -19.34 7.61
N SER A 249 -3.78 -20.24 7.44
CA SER A 249 -2.77 -20.54 8.46
C SER A 249 -1.40 -20.13 7.94
N GLY A 250 -0.63 -19.41 8.75
CA GLY A 250 0.71 -18.96 8.39
C GLY A 250 0.78 -17.79 7.40
N SER A 251 -0.31 -17.04 7.23
CA SER A 251 -0.35 -15.81 6.41
C SER A 251 -0.51 -14.56 7.25
N ASN A 252 -0.15 -13.42 6.66
CA ASN A 252 -0.18 -12.11 7.32
C ASN A 252 -0.85 -11.05 6.42
N LEU A 253 -1.19 -9.90 7.00
CA LEU A 253 -1.88 -8.82 6.30
C LEU A 253 -1.06 -8.23 5.15
N VAL A 254 0.27 -8.26 5.23
CA VAL A 254 1.12 -7.73 4.16
C VAL A 254 1.04 -8.61 2.92
N GLU A 255 0.95 -9.93 3.07
CA GLU A 255 0.68 -10.85 1.96
C GLU A 255 -0.71 -10.62 1.36
N ILE A 256 -1.74 -10.48 2.19
CA ILE A 256 -3.10 -10.19 1.72
C ILE A 256 -3.14 -8.89 0.94
N HIS A 257 -2.52 -7.83 1.46
CA HIS A 257 -2.45 -6.52 0.83
C HIS A 257 -1.77 -6.60 -0.54
N SER A 258 -0.57 -7.17 -0.61
CA SER A 258 0.17 -7.33 -1.87
C SER A 258 -0.55 -8.22 -2.88
N GLY A 259 -1.26 -9.26 -2.42
CA GLY A 259 -2.10 -10.09 -3.28
C GLY A 259 -3.30 -9.33 -3.85
N LEU A 260 -3.97 -8.52 -3.02
CA LEU A 260 -5.04 -7.62 -3.45
C LEU A 260 -4.52 -6.57 -4.44
N TYR A 261 -3.29 -6.09 -4.25
CA TYR A 261 -2.64 -5.17 -5.20
C TYR A 261 -2.53 -5.82 -6.58
N MET A 262 -2.00 -7.04 -6.64
CA MET A 262 -1.89 -7.77 -7.91
C MET A 262 -3.25 -8.06 -8.55
N LEU A 263 -4.27 -8.35 -7.73
CA LEU A 263 -5.62 -8.58 -8.21
C LEU A 263 -6.26 -7.31 -8.79
N GLY A 264 -6.09 -6.16 -8.15
CA GLY A 264 -6.79 -4.93 -8.53
C GLY A 264 -5.98 -3.92 -9.35
N THR A 265 -4.69 -4.15 -9.57
CA THR A 265 -3.84 -3.20 -10.31
C THR A 265 -4.25 -3.07 -11.78
N ARG A 266 -4.07 -1.87 -12.31
CA ARG A 266 -4.22 -1.54 -13.74
C ARG A 266 -2.88 -1.32 -14.43
N PHE A 267 -1.77 -1.53 -13.70
CA PHE A 267 -0.44 -1.32 -14.24
C PHE A 267 -0.04 -2.49 -15.15
N ALA A 268 0.01 -2.24 -16.46
CA ALA A 268 0.34 -3.26 -17.46
C ALA A 268 1.72 -3.91 -17.25
N GLY A 269 2.67 -3.22 -16.62
CA GLY A 269 3.97 -3.79 -16.27
C GLY A 269 3.92 -4.89 -15.22
N SER A 270 2.80 -5.04 -14.49
CA SER A 270 2.62 -6.08 -13.48
C SER A 270 2.60 -7.50 -14.05
N ASP A 271 2.38 -7.67 -15.35
CA ASP A 271 2.45 -8.96 -16.04
C ASP A 271 3.86 -9.59 -16.02
N LYS A 272 4.88 -8.76 -15.80
CA LYS A 272 6.29 -9.17 -15.77
C LYS A 272 6.81 -9.32 -14.34
N TRP A 273 5.94 -9.10 -13.36
CA TRP A 273 6.28 -9.29 -11.96
C TRP A 273 6.00 -10.75 -11.66
N PHE A 274 7.10 -11.53 -11.70
CA PHE A 274 7.25 -12.96 -11.39
C PHE A 274 6.51 -13.98 -12.28
#